data_AF-A0A5J5NI27-F1
#
_entry.id   AF-A0A5J5NI27-F1
#
_cell.length_a   1.000
_cell.length_b   1.000
_cell.length_c   1.000
_cell.angle_alpha   90.00
_cell.angle_beta   90.00
_cell.angle_gamma   90.00
#
_symmetry.space_group_name_H-M   'P 1'
#
loop_
_entity.id
_entity.type
_entity.pdbx_description
1 polymer ?
#
loop_
_entity_poly.entity_id
_entity_poly.type
_entity_poly.pdbx_seq_one_letter_code
_entity_poly.pdbx_strand_id
1 'polypeptide(L)'
;MYCPYRLTAHGNITPHNIHQVKKQDGVIGANEKVAQQFWASVSESRSSIRLLSRSLTMQLRHMGSKVYERISVLLQPYDMKISHSKNPKSLLLYLEALLNKAFFEDFESIGFQKNAVNQILNPIDRCEANYKSFNELQGLTWEEVLNKGTRHFSEEFSKYCDRKMNEIVAM
;
A
#
# COMPACT_ATOMS: atom_id res chain seq x y z
N MET A 1 -3.25 6.95 0.12
CA MET A 1 -4.11 8.13 0.33
C MET A 1 -3.41 9.38 -0.25
N TYR A 2 -4.16 10.30 -0.88
CA TYR A 2 -3.68 11.47 -1.62
C TYR A 2 -2.77 12.41 -0.81
N CYS A 3 -1.68 12.92 -1.40
CA CYS A 3 -1.01 14.15 -0.95
C CYS A 3 -1.29 15.29 -1.95
N PRO A 4 -2.22 16.21 -1.67
CA PRO A 4 -2.49 17.36 -2.52
C PRO A 4 -1.84 18.60 -1.91
N TYR A 5 -0.59 18.90 -2.27
CA TYR A 5 -0.03 20.23 -1.99
C TYR A 5 0.60 20.79 -3.27
N ARG A 6 -0.25 21.50 -4.00
CA ARG A 6 0.13 22.41 -5.08
C ARG A 6 0.77 23.64 -4.44
N LEU A 7 2.09 23.77 -4.55
CA LEU A 7 2.81 24.98 -4.16
C LEU A 7 2.38 26.12 -5.09
N THR A 8 1.54 27.04 -4.61
CA THR A 8 1.29 28.32 -5.27
C THR A 8 2.38 29.29 -4.83
N ALA A 9 3.42 29.45 -5.66
CA ALA A 9 4.40 30.53 -5.51
C ALA A 9 3.92 31.74 -6.33
N HIS A 10 3.25 32.69 -5.68
CA HIS A 10 3.10 34.06 -6.20
C HIS A 10 4.17 34.94 -5.55
N GLY A 11 5.14 35.38 -6.34
CA GLY A 11 6.16 36.35 -5.94
C GLY A 11 6.78 36.99 -7.19
N ASN A 12 6.69 38.31 -7.27
CA ASN A 12 6.99 39.14 -8.44
C ASN A 12 8.44 39.02 -8.94
N ILE A 13 8.63 38.96 -10.27
CA ILE A 13 9.91 38.79 -10.96
C ILE A 13 10.60 40.14 -11.14
N THR A 14 11.83 40.28 -10.66
CA THR A 14 12.81 41.32 -11.07
C THR A 14 13.90 40.70 -11.95
N PRO A 15 14.52 41.45 -12.89
CA PRO A 15 15.14 40.88 -14.09
C PRO A 15 16.63 40.52 -13.91
N HIS A 16 16.96 39.67 -12.92
CA HIS A 16 18.32 39.15 -12.75
C HIS A 16 18.30 37.67 -12.37
N ASN A 17 17.88 36.74 -13.25
CA ASN A 17 18.06 35.30 -12.99
C ASN A 17 17.80 34.33 -14.17
N ILE A 18 18.46 34.53 -15.32
CA ILE A 18 18.35 33.56 -16.45
C ILE A 18 19.00 32.20 -16.11
N HIS A 19 19.95 32.15 -15.17
CA HIS A 19 20.59 30.90 -14.74
C HIS A 19 19.83 30.11 -13.65
N GLN A 20 18.94 30.75 -12.87
CA GLN A 20 18.11 30.03 -11.88
C GLN A 20 16.90 29.34 -12.52
N VAL A 21 16.33 29.92 -13.57
CA VAL A 21 15.12 29.41 -14.26
C VAL A 21 15.37 28.02 -14.87
N LYS A 22 16.53 27.81 -15.52
CA LYS A 22 16.87 26.50 -16.13
C LYS A 22 17.04 25.36 -15.11
N LYS A 23 17.50 25.68 -13.88
CA LYS A 23 17.66 24.67 -12.82
C LYS A 23 16.30 24.31 -12.20
N GLN A 24 15.38 25.27 -12.13
CA GLN A 24 13.99 25.05 -11.71
C GLN A 24 13.20 24.23 -12.72
N ASP A 25 13.33 24.48 -14.03
CA ASP A 25 12.62 23.71 -15.07
C ASP A 25 13.02 22.22 -15.08
N GLY A 26 14.32 21.93 -14.88
CA GLY A 26 14.81 20.55 -14.78
C GLY A 26 14.29 19.80 -13.54
N VAL A 27 14.16 20.51 -12.40
CA VAL A 27 13.62 19.95 -11.15
C VAL A 27 12.11 19.76 -11.23
N ILE A 28 11.39 20.69 -11.87
CA ILE A 28 9.94 20.59 -12.11
C ILE A 28 9.64 19.41 -13.04
N GLY A 29 10.39 19.25 -14.13
CA GLY A 29 10.25 18.12 -15.05
C GLY A 29 10.60 16.77 -14.42
N ALA A 30 11.56 16.73 -13.49
CA ALA A 30 11.87 15.53 -12.71
C ALA A 30 10.72 15.16 -11.74
N ASN A 31 10.18 16.15 -11.02
CA ASN A 31 9.04 15.94 -10.13
C ASN A 31 7.78 15.47 -10.87
N GLU A 32 7.52 15.96 -12.07
CA GLU A 32 6.39 15.51 -12.89
C GLU A 32 6.53 14.06 -13.32
N LYS A 33 7.74 13.64 -13.73
CA LYS A 33 8.02 12.23 -14.05
C LYS A 33 7.84 11.30 -12.85
N VAL A 34 8.35 11.70 -11.68
CA VAL A 34 8.17 10.93 -10.43
C VAL A 34 6.69 10.80 -10.09
N ALA A 35 5.93 11.89 -10.21
CA ALA A 35 4.48 11.87 -9.99
C ALA A 35 3.78 10.91 -10.96
N GLN A 36 4.09 10.96 -12.26
CA GLN A 36 3.53 10.05 -13.27
C GLN A 36 3.83 8.57 -12.97
N GLN A 37 5.08 8.26 -12.59
CA GLN A 37 5.47 6.89 -12.20
C GLN A 37 4.73 6.42 -10.96
N PHE A 38 4.57 7.28 -9.97
CA PHE A 38 3.76 7.00 -8.78
C PHE A 38 2.31 6.70 -9.16
N TRP A 39 1.68 7.52 -10.01
CA TRP A 39 0.31 7.26 -10.48
C TRP A 39 0.19 5.95 -11.23
N ALA A 40 1.16 5.62 -12.08
CA ALA A 40 1.21 4.35 -12.79
C ALA A 40 1.28 3.16 -11.81
N SER A 41 2.20 3.20 -10.84
CA SER A 41 2.36 2.17 -9.82
C SER A 41 1.11 2.00 -8.93
N VAL A 42 0.47 3.10 -8.54
CA VAL A 42 -0.79 3.08 -7.78
C VAL A 42 -1.93 2.47 -8.62
N SER A 43 -2.01 2.84 -9.90
CA SER A 43 -3.02 2.31 -10.83
C SER A 43 -2.85 0.81 -11.05
N GLU A 44 -1.60 0.37 -11.25
CA GLU A 44 -1.22 -1.03 -11.40
C GLU A 44 -1.57 -1.82 -10.14
N SER A 45 -1.18 -1.34 -8.96
CA SER A 45 -1.49 -1.98 -7.67
C SER A 45 -3.00 -2.17 -7.48
N ARG A 46 -3.80 -1.13 -7.74
CA ARG A 46 -5.28 -1.21 -7.67
C ARG A 46 -5.85 -2.22 -8.67
N SER A 47 -5.32 -2.25 -9.88
CA SER A 47 -5.74 -3.18 -10.93
C SER A 47 -5.43 -4.63 -10.55
N SER A 48 -4.26 -4.87 -9.96
CA SER A 48 -3.84 -6.17 -9.44
C SER A 48 -4.74 -6.66 -8.30
N ILE A 49 -5.09 -5.79 -7.33
CA ILE A 49 -6.04 -6.17 -6.27
C ILE A 49 -7.42 -6.51 -6.83
N ARG A 50 -7.93 -5.73 -7.80
CA ARG A 50 -9.21 -6.03 -8.46
C ARG A 50 -9.18 -7.35 -9.20
N LEU A 51 -8.09 -7.63 -9.92
CA LEU A 51 -7.91 -8.89 -10.62
C LEU A 51 -7.87 -10.07 -9.63
N LEU A 52 -7.08 -9.95 -8.58
CA LEU A 52 -6.99 -10.96 -7.51
C LEU A 52 -8.35 -11.22 -6.86
N SER A 53 -9.08 -10.15 -6.51
CA SER A 53 -10.41 -10.24 -5.88
C SER A 53 -11.41 -10.97 -6.78
N ARG A 54 -11.38 -10.71 -8.10
CA ARG A 54 -12.22 -11.41 -9.08
C ARG A 54 -11.86 -12.87 -9.21
N SER A 55 -10.56 -13.17 -9.31
CA SER A 55 -10.05 -14.55 -9.36
C SER A 55 -10.45 -15.33 -8.11
N LEU A 56 -10.27 -14.75 -6.93
CA LEU A 56 -10.65 -15.36 -5.65
C LEU A 56 -12.16 -15.58 -5.57
N THR A 57 -12.97 -14.58 -5.91
CA THR A 57 -14.43 -14.72 -5.95
C THR A 57 -14.87 -15.85 -6.88
N MET A 58 -14.20 -16.02 -8.03
CA MET A 58 -14.48 -17.13 -8.94
C MET A 58 -14.13 -18.48 -8.31
N GLN A 59 -12.96 -18.62 -7.71
CA GLN A 59 -12.55 -19.86 -7.05
C GLN A 59 -13.47 -20.21 -5.89
N LEU A 60 -13.85 -19.23 -5.06
CA LEU A 60 -14.72 -19.41 -3.90
C LEU A 60 -16.11 -19.96 -4.26
N ARG A 61 -16.62 -19.69 -5.47
CA ARG A 61 -17.89 -20.31 -5.95
C ARG A 61 -17.82 -21.83 -6.01
N HIS A 62 -16.62 -22.40 -6.15
CA HIS A 62 -16.42 -23.84 -6.27
C HIS A 62 -15.99 -24.50 -4.95
N MET A 63 -15.68 -23.73 -3.89
CA MET A 63 -15.11 -24.25 -2.65
C MET A 63 -16.14 -24.60 -1.55
N GLY A 64 -17.44 -24.55 -1.86
CA GLY A 64 -18.52 -24.96 -0.95
C GLY A 64 -18.82 -24.00 0.21
N SER A 65 -19.83 -24.32 1.04
CA SER A 65 -20.37 -23.43 2.07
C SER A 65 -19.41 -23.12 3.23
N LYS A 66 -18.52 -24.04 3.59
CA LYS A 66 -17.56 -23.88 4.70
C LYS A 66 -16.66 -22.65 4.54
N VAL A 67 -16.26 -22.32 3.31
CA VAL A 67 -15.41 -21.15 3.07
C VAL A 67 -16.20 -19.85 3.25
N TYR A 68 -17.48 -19.84 2.86
CA TYR A 68 -18.35 -18.69 3.10
C TYR A 68 -18.59 -18.43 4.60
N GLU A 69 -18.69 -19.48 5.42
CA GLU A 69 -18.76 -19.33 6.88
C GLU A 69 -17.50 -18.65 7.43
N ARG A 70 -16.30 -19.08 7.00
CA ARG A 70 -15.05 -18.44 7.40
C ARG A 70 -14.96 -16.98 6.98
N ILE A 71 -15.36 -16.66 5.75
CA ILE A 71 -15.38 -15.26 5.26
C ILE A 71 -16.42 -14.45 6.06
N SER A 72 -17.57 -15.04 6.41
CA SER A 72 -18.56 -14.38 7.24
C SER A 72 -18.01 -14.03 8.62
N VAL A 73 -17.18 -14.89 9.22
CA VAL A 73 -16.48 -14.58 10.49
C VAL A 73 -15.52 -13.42 10.32
N LEU A 74 -14.76 -13.37 9.21
CA LEU A 74 -13.84 -12.25 8.92
C LEU A 74 -14.56 -10.92 8.72
N LEU A 75 -15.80 -10.95 8.23
CA LEU A 75 -16.61 -9.77 7.98
C LEU A 75 -17.49 -9.34 9.17
N GLN A 76 -17.67 -10.21 10.16
CA GLN A 76 -18.44 -9.92 11.37
C GLN A 76 -18.01 -8.64 12.09
N PRO A 77 -16.70 -8.30 12.23
CA PRO A 77 -16.27 -7.07 12.89
C PRO A 77 -16.70 -5.77 12.19
N TYR A 78 -17.18 -5.87 10.95
CA TYR A 78 -17.62 -4.73 10.14
C TYR A 78 -19.15 -4.66 10.00
N ASP A 79 -19.89 -5.49 10.75
CA ASP A 79 -21.36 -5.64 10.66
C ASP A 79 -21.87 -6.06 9.26
N MET A 80 -21.01 -6.71 8.48
CA MET A 80 -21.30 -7.11 7.10
C MET A 80 -21.77 -8.57 7.05
N LYS A 81 -22.99 -8.79 6.54
CA LYS A 81 -23.57 -10.14 6.40
C LYS A 81 -23.48 -10.60 4.95
N ILE A 82 -22.89 -11.78 4.73
CA ILE A 82 -22.87 -12.42 3.41
C ILE A 82 -23.86 -13.57 3.41
N SER A 83 -24.58 -13.76 2.31
CA SER A 83 -25.37 -14.95 2.06
C SER A 83 -24.93 -15.60 0.76
N HIS A 84 -24.68 -16.91 0.78
CA HIS A 84 -24.27 -17.71 -0.38
C HIS A 84 -25.22 -17.55 -1.59
N SER A 85 -26.49 -17.25 -1.34
CA SER A 85 -27.53 -17.17 -2.38
C SER A 85 -27.85 -15.77 -2.91
N LYS A 86 -27.42 -14.68 -2.23
CA LYS A 86 -28.05 -13.36 -2.47
C LYS A 86 -27.21 -12.29 -3.17
N ASN A 87 -25.87 -12.36 -3.27
CA ASN A 87 -25.13 -11.37 -4.09
C ASN A 87 -23.62 -11.66 -4.28
N PRO A 88 -23.19 -12.34 -5.37
CA PRO A 88 -21.76 -12.56 -5.64
C PRO A 88 -21.00 -11.25 -5.93
N LYS A 89 -21.71 -10.19 -6.37
CA LYS A 89 -21.11 -8.87 -6.60
C LYS A 89 -20.74 -8.15 -5.29
N SER A 90 -21.53 -8.34 -4.23
CA SER A 90 -21.21 -7.76 -2.91
C SER A 90 -19.96 -8.41 -2.30
N LEU A 91 -19.83 -9.74 -2.45
CA LEU A 91 -18.66 -10.48 -1.99
C LEU A 91 -17.39 -9.97 -2.66
N LEU A 92 -17.42 -9.68 -3.96
CA LEU A 92 -16.28 -9.10 -4.67
C LEU A 92 -15.81 -7.77 -4.03
N LEU A 93 -16.75 -6.87 -3.72
CA LEU A 93 -16.42 -5.59 -3.08
C LEU A 93 -15.85 -5.78 -1.67
N TYR A 94 -16.37 -6.74 -0.93
CA TYR A 94 -15.91 -7.03 0.43
C TYR A 94 -14.52 -7.65 0.44
N LEU A 95 -14.26 -8.58 -0.49
CA LEU A 95 -12.93 -9.15 -0.68
C LEU A 95 -11.93 -8.08 -1.15
N GLU A 96 -12.32 -7.21 -2.09
CA GLU A 96 -11.47 -6.09 -2.51
C GLU A 96 -11.15 -5.18 -1.31
N ALA A 97 -12.13 -4.85 -0.46
CA ALA A 97 -11.89 -4.04 0.74
C ALA A 97 -10.97 -4.74 1.75
N LEU A 98 -11.20 -6.03 2.03
CA LEU A 98 -10.37 -6.83 2.93
C LEU A 98 -8.94 -6.94 2.43
N LEU A 99 -8.74 -7.20 1.13
CA LEU A 99 -7.42 -7.33 0.52
C LEU A 99 -6.70 -5.97 0.49
N ASN A 100 -7.38 -4.89 0.13
CA ASN A 100 -6.78 -3.55 0.23
C ASN A 100 -6.34 -3.26 1.67
N LYS A 101 -7.19 -3.53 2.66
CA LYS A 101 -6.80 -3.36 4.06
C LYS A 101 -5.58 -4.24 4.40
N ALA A 102 -5.63 -5.53 4.12
CA ALA A 102 -4.56 -6.46 4.49
C ALA A 102 -3.21 -6.14 3.82
N PHE A 103 -3.21 -5.67 2.57
CA PHE A 103 -1.97 -5.38 1.84
C PHE A 103 -1.43 -3.96 2.07
N PHE A 104 -2.28 -2.99 2.41
CA PHE A 104 -1.86 -1.60 2.55
C PHE A 104 -1.77 -1.12 4.00
N GLU A 105 -2.62 -1.61 4.93
CA GLU A 105 -2.73 -1.07 6.30
C GLU A 105 -1.39 -1.10 7.05
N ASP A 106 -0.67 -2.22 6.99
CA ASP A 106 0.63 -2.32 7.65
C ASP A 106 1.71 -1.47 6.96
N PHE A 107 1.58 -1.15 5.67
CA PHE A 107 2.56 -0.34 4.92
C PHE A 107 2.26 1.16 4.93
N GLU A 108 1.11 1.58 5.46
CA GLU A 108 0.75 3.00 5.59
C GLU A 108 1.44 3.68 6.79
N SER A 109 1.88 2.90 7.79
CA SER A 109 2.62 3.40 8.93
C SER A 109 4.11 3.10 8.84
N ILE A 110 4.91 4.00 9.39
CA ILE A 110 6.36 3.81 9.52
C ILE A 110 6.61 2.63 10.48
N GLY A 111 7.47 1.69 10.07
CA GLY A 111 7.84 0.53 10.88
C GLY A 111 6.83 -0.63 10.84
N PHE A 112 5.97 -0.69 9.83
CA PHE A 112 5.05 -1.80 9.58
C PHE A 112 4.07 -2.08 10.73
N GLN A 113 3.45 -1.06 11.31
CA GLN A 113 2.60 -1.20 12.50
C GLN A 113 1.11 -1.00 12.18
N LYS A 114 0.33 -2.06 12.31
CA LYS A 114 -1.13 -2.02 12.17
C LYS A 114 -1.76 -1.01 13.13
N ASN A 115 -2.60 -0.11 12.63
CA ASN A 115 -3.34 0.90 13.41
C ASN A 115 -2.45 1.83 14.27
N ALA A 116 -1.15 1.96 13.97
CA ALA A 116 -0.31 2.89 14.70
C ALA A 116 -0.64 4.34 14.34
N VAL A 117 -0.65 5.22 15.34
CA VAL A 117 -0.66 6.67 15.11
C VAL A 117 0.64 7.01 14.40
N ASN A 118 0.55 7.76 13.30
CA ASN A 118 1.73 8.25 12.58
C ASN A 118 2.64 9.02 13.56
N GLN A 119 3.80 8.44 13.86
CA GLN A 119 4.75 9.02 14.81
C GLN A 119 5.37 10.32 14.29
N ILE A 120 5.49 10.44 12.96
CA ILE A 120 5.94 11.66 12.29
C ILE A 120 4.73 12.50 11.89
N LEU A 121 4.55 13.64 12.57
CA LEU A 121 3.48 14.60 12.31
C LEU A 121 3.76 15.45 11.08
N ASN A 122 5.04 15.77 10.81
CA ASN A 122 5.43 16.54 9.64
C ASN A 122 5.22 15.72 8.35
N PRO A 123 4.37 16.17 7.41
CA PRO A 123 4.10 15.43 6.18
C PRO A 123 5.34 15.20 5.31
N ILE A 124 6.31 16.12 5.30
CA ILE A 124 7.51 16.02 4.47
C ILE A 124 8.41 14.90 5.00
N ASP A 125 8.76 14.96 6.28
CA ASP A 125 9.61 13.98 6.96
C ASP A 125 8.98 12.58 6.89
N ARG A 126 7.64 12.49 6.95
CA ARG A 126 6.91 11.24 6.80
C ARG A 126 7.05 10.65 5.39
N CYS A 127 6.94 11.50 4.36
CA CYS A 127 7.14 11.05 2.98
C CYS A 127 8.58 10.56 2.75
N GLU A 128 9.57 11.24 3.34
CA GLU A 128 10.97 10.83 3.25
C GLU A 128 11.22 9.49 3.95
N ALA A 129 10.67 9.29 5.15
CA ALA A 129 10.76 8.03 5.87
C ALA A 129 10.12 6.88 5.09
N ASN A 130 8.91 7.09 4.54
CA ASN A 130 8.24 6.09 3.72
C ASN A 130 9.01 5.76 2.43
N TYR A 131 9.60 6.78 1.79
CA TYR A 131 10.43 6.59 0.60
C TYR A 131 11.70 5.80 0.92
N LYS A 132 12.32 6.04 2.07
CA LYS A 132 13.46 5.25 2.54
C LYS A 132 13.08 3.79 2.74
N SER A 133 11.98 3.51 3.44
CA SER A 133 11.48 2.13 3.62
C SER A 133 11.14 1.48 2.28
N PHE A 134 10.55 2.21 1.34
CA PHE A 134 10.31 1.70 -0.02
C PHE A 134 11.62 1.32 -0.72
N ASN A 135 12.65 2.16 -0.66
CA ASN A 135 13.94 1.85 -1.29
C ASN A 135 14.63 0.62 -0.69
N GLU A 136 14.47 0.39 0.62
CA GLU A 136 14.97 -0.81 1.29
C GLU A 136 14.22 -2.07 0.84
N LEU A 137 12.92 -1.95 0.51
CA LEU A 137 12.08 -3.08 0.13
C LEU A 137 11.98 -3.35 -1.38
N GLN A 138 12.13 -2.33 -2.24
CA GLN A 138 11.84 -2.44 -3.68
C GLN A 138 12.73 -3.48 -4.40
N GLY A 139 13.92 -3.72 -3.85
CA GLY A 139 14.88 -4.68 -4.39
C GLY A 139 14.73 -6.08 -3.82
N LEU A 140 13.83 -6.30 -2.86
CA LEU A 140 13.69 -7.60 -2.20
C LEU A 140 13.21 -8.67 -3.16
N THR A 141 14.09 -9.64 -3.39
CA THR A 141 13.72 -10.88 -4.07
C THR A 141 13.56 -12.02 -3.08
N TRP A 142 12.78 -13.02 -3.47
CA TRP A 142 12.56 -14.19 -2.61
C TRP A 142 13.84 -14.99 -2.37
N GLU A 143 14.70 -15.05 -3.39
CA GLU A 143 16.03 -15.67 -3.28
C GLU A 143 16.90 -14.99 -2.23
N GLU A 144 16.93 -13.65 -2.24
CA GLU A 144 17.70 -12.88 -1.26
C GLU A 144 17.18 -13.04 0.17
N VAL A 145 15.86 -13.07 0.35
CA VAL A 145 15.24 -13.31 1.68
C VAL A 145 15.57 -14.71 2.18
N LEU A 146 15.52 -15.73 1.32
CA LEU A 146 15.86 -17.11 1.71
C LEU A 146 17.36 -17.27 2.04
N ASN A 147 18.24 -16.56 1.32
CA ASN A 147 19.68 -16.67 1.50
C ASN A 147 20.22 -15.86 2.69
N LYS A 148 19.69 -14.64 2.91
CA LYS A 148 20.24 -13.68 3.89
C LYS A 148 19.32 -13.44 5.10
N GLY A 149 18.07 -13.86 5.02
CA GLY A 149 17.04 -13.60 6.03
C GLY A 149 16.49 -12.17 5.98
N THR A 150 15.30 -11.96 6.54
CA THR A 150 14.59 -10.66 6.53
C THR A 150 15.30 -9.58 7.34
N ARG A 151 16.02 -9.95 8.40
CA ARG A 151 16.79 -9.02 9.27
C ARG A 151 17.94 -8.31 8.56
N HIS A 152 18.47 -8.90 7.49
CA HIS A 152 19.55 -8.28 6.70
C HIS A 152 19.11 -6.97 6.02
N PHE A 153 17.80 -6.84 5.74
CA PHE A 153 17.25 -5.70 5.02
C PHE A 153 16.72 -4.64 5.98
N SER A 154 15.88 -5.06 6.93
CA SER A 154 15.35 -4.16 7.95
C SER A 154 14.91 -4.97 9.17
N GLU A 155 15.31 -4.52 10.35
CA GLU A 155 14.87 -5.11 11.61
C GLU A 155 13.35 -4.95 11.81
N GLU A 156 12.79 -3.83 11.38
CA GLU A 156 11.35 -3.56 11.45
C GLU A 156 10.58 -4.50 10.51
N PHE A 157 11.09 -4.71 9.29
CA PHE A 157 10.51 -5.65 8.33
C PHE A 157 10.57 -7.09 8.83
N SER A 158 11.70 -7.49 9.45
CA SER A 158 11.85 -8.80 10.07
C SER A 158 10.82 -9.05 11.16
N LYS A 159 10.64 -8.09 12.09
CA LYS A 159 9.60 -8.15 13.14
C LYS A 159 8.19 -8.22 12.56
N TYR A 160 7.93 -7.51 11.46
CA TYR A 160 6.67 -7.60 10.74
C TYR A 160 6.41 -9.01 10.20
N CYS A 161 7.39 -9.61 9.52
CA CYS A 161 7.28 -10.97 9.01
C CYS A 161 7.03 -11.98 10.14
N ASP A 162 7.75 -11.86 11.26
CA ASP A 162 7.56 -12.73 12.42
C ASP A 162 6.15 -12.59 13.00
N ARG A 163 5.66 -11.35 13.14
CA ARG A 163 4.28 -11.08 13.60
C ARG A 163 3.25 -11.74 12.69
N LYS A 164 3.40 -11.58 11.36
CA LYS A 164 2.49 -12.20 10.39
C LYS A 164 2.54 -13.72 10.42
N MET A 165 3.72 -14.30 10.56
CA MET A 165 3.86 -15.75 10.66
C MET A 165 3.21 -16.27 11.94
N ASN A 166 3.39 -15.58 13.07
CA ASN A 166 2.75 -15.94 14.34
C ASN A 166 1.22 -15.88 14.26
N GLU A 167 0.64 -14.88 13.58
CA GLU A 167 -0.80 -14.81 13.33
C GLU A 167 -1.30 -16.04 12.55
N ILE A 168 -0.54 -16.52 11.57
CA ILE A 168 -0.88 -17.72 10.78
C ILE A 168 -0.80 -18.99 11.64
N VAL A 169 0.25 -19.13 12.46
CA VAL A 169 0.46 -20.32 13.31
C VAL A 169 -0.56 -20.38 14.45
N ALA A 170 -1.06 -19.24 14.92
CA ALA A 170 -2.05 -19.15 15.99
C ALA A 170 -3.51 -19.39 15.53
N MET A 171 -3.75 -19.55 14.22
CA MET A 171 -5.07 -19.83 13.61
C MET A 171 -5.34 -21.33 13.42
#